data_AF-A0A420CVC2-F1
#
_entry.id   AF-A0A420CVC2-F1
#
_cell.length_a   1.000
_cell.length_b   1.000
_cell.length_c   1.000
_cell.angle_alpha   90.00
_cell.angle_beta   90.00
_cell.angle_gamma   90.00
#
_symmetry.space_group_name_H-M   'P 1'
#
loop_
_entity.id
_entity.type
_entity.pdbx_description
1 polymer ?
#
loop_
_entity_poly.entity_id
_entity_poly.type
_entity_poly.pdbx_seq_one_letter_code
_entity_poly.pdbx_strand_id
1 'polypeptide(L)'
;MIKHILLGTFCLAQFSFVHAKEVPAPKTDGFITSSALQQVPKTVIIKTKKFKIRIDKQPNGKYLYQSWNANAKITAKPSMIISDGELIPDGTGGNYYINFNNEGHSYQIWRNYLTDSPKKAPYTLVVNDADDREIVRQDGYVVKN
;
A
#
# COMPACT_ATOMS: atom_id res chain seq x y z
N MET A 1 70.34 32.67 24.59
CA MET A 1 68.88 32.50 24.62
C MET A 1 68.56 31.02 24.72
N ILE A 2 67.60 30.68 25.56
CA ILE A 2 67.30 29.38 26.19
C ILE A 2 66.60 28.39 25.23
N LYS A 3 66.83 27.07 25.41
CA LYS A 3 65.83 25.96 25.55
C LYS A 3 66.52 24.61 25.28
N HIS A 4 66.81 23.81 26.31
CA HIS A 4 65.98 22.81 27.00
C HIS A 4 65.73 21.51 26.22
N ILE A 5 66.28 20.44 26.80
CA ILE A 5 66.09 18.99 26.55
C ILE A 5 64.61 18.61 26.65
N LEU A 6 64.15 17.63 25.87
CA LEU A 6 63.16 16.65 26.35
C LEU A 6 63.12 15.37 25.47
N LEU A 7 63.49 14.26 26.11
CA LEU A 7 63.15 12.89 25.72
C LEU A 7 61.63 12.75 25.63
N GLY A 8 61.13 12.28 24.48
CA GLY A 8 59.74 11.87 24.31
C GLY A 8 59.65 10.36 24.22
N THR A 9 59.18 9.72 25.29
CA THR A 9 58.79 8.31 25.35
C THR A 9 57.59 8.05 24.45
N PHE A 10 57.74 7.13 23.49
CA PHE A 10 56.64 6.68 22.63
C PHE A 10 55.79 5.66 23.41
N CYS A 11 54.72 6.14 24.03
CA CYS A 11 53.76 5.28 24.74
C CYS A 11 52.74 4.74 23.72
N LEU A 12 52.91 3.47 23.31
CA LEU A 12 51.91 2.74 22.54
C LEU A 12 50.73 2.39 23.47
N ALA A 13 49.66 3.18 23.42
CA ALA A 13 48.41 2.80 24.05
C ALA A 13 47.73 1.71 23.20
N GLN A 14 47.83 0.46 23.64
CA GLN A 14 46.92 -0.59 23.19
C GLN A 14 45.64 -0.50 24.02
N PHE A 15 44.51 -0.19 23.36
CA PHE A 15 43.20 -0.49 23.94
C PHE A 15 42.30 -1.11 22.87
N SER A 16 41.66 -2.20 23.32
CA SER A 16 41.05 -3.27 22.55
C SER A 16 39.73 -2.88 21.90
N PHE A 17 39.46 -3.41 20.70
CA PHE A 17 38.10 -3.47 20.18
C PHE A 17 37.29 -4.46 21.03
N VAL A 18 36.42 -3.95 21.90
CA VAL A 18 35.32 -4.75 22.45
C VAL A 18 34.33 -4.99 21.32
N HIS A 19 34.22 -6.24 20.87
CA HIS A 19 33.16 -6.65 19.97
C HIS A 19 31.85 -6.73 20.78
N ALA A 20 30.98 -5.75 20.60
CA ALA A 20 29.62 -5.80 21.14
C ALA A 20 28.81 -6.83 20.33
N LYS A 21 28.47 -7.95 20.96
CA LYS A 21 27.51 -8.92 20.43
C LYS A 21 26.14 -8.26 20.44
N GLU A 22 25.60 -7.92 19.27
CA GLU A 22 24.21 -7.45 19.16
C GLU A 22 23.27 -8.52 19.74
N VAL A 23 22.59 -8.17 20.82
CA VAL A 23 21.45 -8.93 21.32
C VAL A 23 20.29 -8.62 20.37
N PRO A 24 19.62 -9.62 19.78
CA PRO A 24 18.46 -9.35 18.93
C PRO A 24 17.43 -8.58 19.74
N ALA A 25 17.07 -7.38 19.28
CA ALA A 25 15.96 -6.63 19.85
C ALA A 25 14.71 -7.53 19.85
N PRO A 26 13.92 -7.54 20.94
CA PRO A 26 12.67 -8.29 20.95
C PRO A 26 11.81 -7.79 19.78
N LYS A 27 11.32 -8.73 18.98
CA LYS A 27 10.33 -8.45 17.93
C LYS A 27 9.16 -7.78 18.62
N THR A 28 9.10 -6.46 18.46
CA THR A 28 7.95 -5.69 18.86
C THR A 28 6.91 -6.02 17.80
N ASP A 29 6.06 -7.01 18.10
CA ASP A 29 4.77 -7.14 17.44
C ASP A 29 4.10 -5.78 17.62
N GLY A 30 4.13 -4.99 16.56
CA GLY A 30 3.58 -3.65 16.52
C GLY A 30 2.09 -3.75 16.77
N PHE A 31 1.71 -3.69 18.04
CA PHE A 31 0.36 -3.37 18.47
C PHE A 31 0.08 -2.01 17.83
N ILE A 32 -0.69 -2.03 16.75
CA ILE A 32 -1.12 -0.80 16.11
C ILE A 32 -1.96 -0.06 17.14
N THR A 33 -1.39 1.01 17.68
CA THR A 33 -2.11 2.00 18.45
C THR A 33 -3.29 2.45 17.59
N SER A 34 -4.48 2.36 18.18
CA SER A 34 -5.79 2.58 17.60
C SER A 34 -6.05 4.06 17.26
N SER A 35 -5.08 4.75 16.64
CA SER A 35 -5.30 6.05 16.02
C SER A 35 -6.03 5.84 14.70
N ALA A 36 -7.37 5.77 14.77
CA ALA A 36 -8.29 5.75 13.64
C ALA A 36 -7.82 4.89 12.45
N LEU A 37 -7.61 3.58 12.66
CA LEU A 37 -7.47 2.64 11.56
C LEU A 37 -8.79 2.60 10.78
N GLN A 38 -8.84 3.36 9.71
CA GLN A 38 -9.98 3.40 8.82
C GLN A 38 -10.19 2.00 8.24
N GLN A 39 -11.35 1.40 8.54
CA GLN A 39 -11.58 0.00 8.23
C GLN A 39 -11.75 -0.18 6.72
N VAL A 40 -10.86 -0.96 6.11
CA VAL A 40 -11.03 -1.42 4.73
C VAL A 40 -12.28 -2.31 4.69
N PRO A 41 -13.29 -1.98 3.85
CA PRO A 41 -14.51 -2.77 3.79
C PRO A 41 -14.21 -4.19 3.33
N LYS A 42 -14.88 -5.18 3.93
CA LYS A 42 -14.79 -6.58 3.49
C LYS A 42 -15.29 -6.76 2.07
N THR A 43 -16.35 -6.04 1.70
CA THR A 43 -16.88 -6.02 0.33
C THR A 43 -17.24 -4.59 -0.03
N VAL A 44 -16.94 -4.19 -1.26
CA VAL A 44 -17.41 -2.93 -1.84
C VAL A 44 -17.79 -3.14 -3.30
N ILE A 45 -18.89 -2.50 -3.71
CA ILE A 45 -19.29 -2.43 -5.13
C ILE A 45 -19.16 -0.97 -5.56
N ILE A 46 -18.37 -0.77 -6.61
CA ILE A 46 -18.02 0.54 -7.16
C ILE A 46 -18.56 0.61 -8.58
N LYS A 47 -19.25 1.69 -8.91
CA LYS A 47 -19.67 1.99 -10.29
C LYS A 47 -18.86 3.16 -10.82
N THR A 48 -18.17 2.94 -11.93
CA THR A 48 -17.56 3.97 -12.77
C THR A 48 -18.43 4.25 -13.99
N LYS A 49 -18.00 5.17 -14.87
CA LYS A 49 -18.70 5.43 -16.13
C LYS A 49 -18.77 4.19 -17.03
N LYS A 50 -17.72 3.35 -17.01
CA LYS A 50 -17.59 2.17 -17.90
C LYS A 50 -17.84 0.84 -17.19
N PHE A 51 -17.57 0.75 -15.90
CA PHE A 51 -17.52 -0.52 -15.19
C PHE A 51 -18.38 -0.53 -13.93
N LYS A 52 -18.91 -1.70 -13.62
CA LYS A 52 -19.33 -2.07 -12.26
C LYS A 52 -18.27 -3.02 -11.74
N ILE A 53 -17.74 -2.76 -10.55
CA ILE A 53 -16.60 -3.47 -9.98
C ILE A 53 -16.99 -3.91 -8.58
N ARG A 54 -16.77 -5.18 -8.26
CA ARG A 54 -16.92 -5.73 -6.92
C ARG A 54 -15.56 -6.16 -6.41
N ILE A 55 -15.23 -5.70 -5.22
CA ILE A 55 -14.03 -6.12 -4.49
C ILE A 55 -14.47 -6.88 -3.24
N ASP A 56 -13.98 -8.09 -3.05
CA ASP A 56 -14.25 -8.92 -1.87
C ASP A 56 -12.96 -9.37 -1.21
N LYS A 57 -12.81 -9.10 0.09
CA LYS A 57 -11.76 -9.67 0.93
C LYS A 57 -12.05 -11.15 1.15
N GLN A 58 -11.09 -11.99 0.76
CA GLN A 58 -11.16 -13.44 0.86
C GLN A 58 -10.69 -13.93 2.25
N PRO A 59 -11.01 -15.18 2.65
CA PRO A 59 -10.57 -15.74 3.93
C PRO A 59 -9.05 -15.78 4.11
N ASN A 60 -8.29 -15.87 3.02
CA ASN A 60 -6.82 -15.82 3.02
C ASN A 60 -6.24 -14.39 3.22
N GLY A 61 -7.09 -13.38 3.39
CA GLY A 61 -6.69 -11.99 3.59
C GLY A 61 -6.43 -11.18 2.32
N LYS A 62 -6.35 -11.84 1.15
CA LYS A 62 -6.24 -11.20 -0.17
C LYS A 62 -7.60 -10.72 -0.67
N TYR A 63 -7.62 -10.00 -1.79
CA TYR A 63 -8.84 -9.48 -2.40
C TYR A 63 -9.13 -10.15 -3.74
N LEU A 64 -10.41 -10.24 -4.08
CA LEU A 64 -10.92 -10.68 -5.37
C LEU A 64 -11.52 -9.49 -6.09
N TYR A 65 -11.07 -9.24 -7.32
CA TYR A 65 -11.63 -8.26 -8.24
C TYR A 65 -12.59 -8.96 -9.20
N GLN A 66 -13.78 -8.41 -9.37
CA GLN A 66 -14.72 -8.81 -10.41
C GLN A 66 -15.27 -7.57 -11.09
N SER A 67 -15.35 -7.56 -12.42
CA SER A 67 -15.95 -6.43 -13.14
C SER A 67 -16.93 -6.85 -14.23
N TRP A 68 -17.84 -5.93 -14.50
CA TRP A 68 -18.84 -6.00 -15.55
C TRP A 68 -18.91 -4.63 -16.26
N ASN A 69 -19.63 -4.58 -17.37
CA ASN A 69 -20.11 -3.31 -17.93
C ASN A 69 -20.92 -2.52 -16.87
N ALA A 70 -20.83 -1.17 -16.87
CA ALA A 70 -21.40 -0.29 -15.83
C ALA A 70 -22.86 -0.58 -15.43
N ASN A 71 -23.69 -1.00 -16.38
CA ASN A 71 -25.12 -1.22 -16.17
C ASN A 71 -25.51 -2.70 -16.02
N ALA A 72 -24.55 -3.62 -16.10
CA ALA A 72 -24.82 -5.05 -15.91
C ALA A 72 -25.19 -5.37 -14.45
N LYS A 73 -25.95 -6.46 -14.25
CA LYS A 73 -26.26 -6.99 -12.91
C LYS A 73 -25.07 -7.77 -12.37
N ILE A 74 -24.82 -7.69 -11.07
CA ILE A 74 -23.71 -8.44 -10.43
C ILE A 74 -23.95 -9.96 -10.45
N THR A 75 -25.21 -10.38 -10.59
CA THR A 75 -25.62 -11.78 -10.67
C THR A 75 -25.34 -12.37 -12.05
N ALA A 76 -25.02 -11.54 -13.03
CA ALA A 76 -24.54 -12.01 -14.32
C ALA A 76 -23.08 -12.46 -14.22
N LYS A 77 -22.63 -13.26 -15.19
CA LYS A 77 -21.21 -13.64 -15.30
C LYS A 77 -20.33 -12.37 -15.43
N PRO A 78 -19.29 -12.19 -14.59
CA PRO A 78 -18.35 -11.08 -14.74
C PRO A 78 -17.57 -11.19 -16.04
N SER A 79 -17.22 -10.04 -16.60
CA SER A 79 -16.38 -9.91 -17.79
C SER A 79 -14.90 -10.15 -17.45
N MET A 80 -14.49 -9.88 -16.22
CA MET A 80 -13.13 -10.07 -15.74
C MET A 80 -13.15 -10.46 -14.26
N ILE A 81 -12.27 -11.39 -13.89
CA ILE A 81 -12.01 -11.81 -12.51
C ILE A 81 -10.50 -11.80 -12.31
N ILE A 82 -10.01 -11.15 -11.25
CA ILE A 82 -8.59 -11.14 -10.89
C ILE A 82 -8.47 -11.47 -9.41
N SER A 83 -7.74 -12.54 -9.09
CA SER A 83 -7.51 -13.00 -7.72
C SER A 83 -6.26 -12.34 -7.11
N ASP A 84 -6.00 -12.65 -5.85
CA ASP A 84 -4.75 -12.35 -5.14
C ASP A 84 -4.38 -10.86 -5.07
N GLY A 85 -5.40 -10.00 -5.05
CA GLY A 85 -5.20 -8.57 -4.85
C GLY A 85 -4.63 -8.25 -3.47
N GLU A 86 -3.76 -7.24 -3.41
CA GLU A 86 -3.05 -6.83 -2.20
C GLU A 86 -3.44 -5.40 -1.81
N LEU A 87 -3.67 -5.19 -0.51
CA LEU A 87 -3.89 -3.86 0.04
C LEU A 87 -2.53 -3.17 0.24
N ILE A 88 -2.35 -2.03 -0.43
CA ILE A 88 -1.16 -1.20 -0.30
C ILE A 88 -1.55 0.09 0.44
N PRO A 89 -1.07 0.30 1.68
CA PRO A 89 -1.24 1.58 2.38
C PRO A 89 -0.51 2.70 1.63
N ASP A 90 -1.14 3.87 1.54
CA ASP A 90 -0.56 5.07 0.95
C ASP A 90 -0.50 6.21 1.99
N GLY A 91 0.71 6.48 2.45
CA GLY A 91 0.97 7.47 3.50
C GLY A 91 0.40 7.10 4.88
N THR A 92 0.41 8.07 5.80
CA THR A 92 -0.05 7.90 7.19
C THR A 92 -1.51 8.31 7.40
N GLY A 93 -2.14 8.94 6.41
CA GLY A 93 -3.52 9.43 6.47
C GLY A 93 -4.60 8.37 6.27
N GLY A 94 -4.24 7.09 6.17
CA GLY A 94 -5.19 6.00 5.95
C GLY A 94 -5.74 5.92 4.52
N ASN A 95 -5.08 6.57 3.56
CA ASN A 95 -5.30 6.27 2.14
C ASN A 95 -4.70 4.89 1.84
N TYR A 96 -5.29 4.22 0.86
CA TYR A 96 -4.80 2.94 0.38
C TYR A 96 -5.32 2.71 -1.03
N TYR A 97 -4.68 1.78 -1.71
CA TYR A 97 -5.24 1.15 -2.90
C TYR A 97 -5.15 -0.36 -2.79
N ILE A 98 -5.98 -1.05 -3.55
CA ILE A 98 -5.87 -2.50 -3.70
C ILE A 98 -5.31 -2.75 -5.10
N ASN A 99 -4.16 -3.40 -5.16
CA ASN A 99 -3.47 -3.70 -6.41
C ASN A 99 -3.78 -5.13 -6.86
N PHE A 100 -4.14 -5.30 -8.13
CA PHE A 100 -4.31 -6.59 -8.79
C PHE A 100 -3.44 -6.62 -10.05
N ASN A 101 -2.87 -7.77 -10.38
CA ASN A 101 -2.08 -7.94 -11.60
C ASN A 101 -2.77 -8.95 -12.52
N ASN A 102 -2.91 -8.61 -13.80
CA ASN A 102 -3.44 -9.54 -14.80
C ASN A 102 -2.80 -9.26 -16.16
N GLU A 103 -2.21 -10.29 -16.77
CA GLU A 103 -1.66 -10.23 -18.13
C GLU A 103 -0.76 -9.01 -18.39
N GLY A 104 0.19 -8.75 -17.48
CA GLY A 104 1.14 -7.63 -17.59
C GLY A 104 0.57 -6.25 -17.28
N HIS A 105 -0.68 -6.15 -16.82
CA HIS A 105 -1.30 -4.89 -16.40
C HIS A 105 -1.53 -4.87 -14.89
N SER A 106 -1.38 -3.70 -14.28
CA SER A 106 -1.77 -3.47 -12.88
C SER A 106 -3.11 -2.74 -12.82
N TYR A 107 -4.00 -3.20 -11.94
CA TYR A 107 -5.32 -2.63 -11.69
C TYR A 107 -5.34 -2.16 -10.25
N GLN A 108 -5.39 -0.85 -10.06
CA GLN A 108 -5.38 -0.23 -8.75
C GLN A 108 -6.74 0.38 -8.44
N ILE A 109 -7.35 -0.09 -7.35
CA ILE A 109 -8.57 0.50 -6.79
C ILE A 109 -8.17 1.43 -5.67
N TRP A 110 -8.04 2.71 -6.00
CA TRP A 110 -7.70 3.78 -5.07
C TRP A 110 -8.92 4.16 -4.25
N ARG A 111 -8.71 4.30 -2.94
CA ARG A 111 -9.69 4.86 -2.03
C ARG A 111 -9.31 6.31 -1.68
N ASN A 112 -10.18 7.25 -2.05
CA ASN A 112 -9.98 8.68 -1.88
C ASN A 112 -10.72 9.17 -0.62
N TYR A 113 -10.09 9.11 0.56
CA TYR A 113 -10.71 9.58 1.82
C TYR A 113 -10.32 11.01 2.18
N LEU A 114 -9.03 11.31 2.19
CA LEU A 114 -8.50 12.63 2.54
C LEU A 114 -8.19 13.40 1.27
N THR A 115 -9.23 14.00 0.72
CA THR A 115 -9.16 14.75 -0.53
C THR A 115 -9.29 16.24 -0.22
N ASP A 116 -8.60 17.07 -1.00
CA ASP A 116 -8.70 18.53 -0.98
C ASP A 116 -10.07 19.09 -1.39
N SER A 117 -10.97 18.22 -1.88
CA SER A 117 -12.30 18.62 -2.35
C SER A 117 -13.37 17.57 -2.06
N PRO A 118 -14.52 17.94 -1.48
CA PRO A 118 -15.65 17.03 -1.25
C PRO A 118 -16.29 16.53 -2.55
N LYS A 119 -15.92 17.09 -3.71
CA LYS A 119 -16.42 16.68 -5.02
C LYS A 119 -15.68 15.46 -5.58
N LYS A 120 -14.53 15.09 -5.00
CA LYS A 120 -13.74 13.95 -5.50
C LYS A 120 -14.50 12.66 -5.25
N ALA A 121 -14.52 11.79 -6.26
CA ALA A 121 -15.16 10.48 -6.12
C ALA A 121 -14.45 9.66 -5.04
N PRO A 122 -15.18 8.87 -4.23
CA PRO A 122 -14.60 8.12 -3.11
C PRO A 122 -13.66 7.00 -3.58
N TYR A 123 -13.76 6.58 -4.84
CA TYR A 123 -12.84 5.62 -5.45
C TYR A 123 -12.38 6.07 -6.82
N THR A 124 -11.22 5.58 -7.23
CA THR A 124 -10.74 5.69 -8.62
C THR A 124 -10.15 4.34 -9.04
N LEU A 125 -10.56 3.85 -10.21
CA LEU A 125 -9.86 2.77 -10.90
C LEU A 125 -8.72 3.41 -11.71
N VAL A 126 -7.51 2.91 -11.50
CA VAL A 126 -6.35 3.19 -12.33
C VAL A 126 -5.88 1.86 -12.93
N VAL A 127 -5.60 1.83 -14.23
CA VAL A 127 -4.96 0.67 -14.88
C VAL A 127 -3.68 1.14 -15.53
N ASN A 128 -2.59 0.45 -15.24
CA ASN A 128 -1.30 0.69 -15.88
C ASN A 128 -0.90 -0.51 -16.73
N ASP A 129 -0.17 -0.24 -17.81
CA ASP A 129 0.46 -1.28 -18.62
C ASP A 129 1.75 -1.82 -17.97
N ALA A 130 2.46 -2.69 -18.69
CA ALA A 130 3.68 -3.33 -18.22
C ALA A 130 4.86 -2.35 -18.03
N ASP A 131 4.77 -1.15 -18.62
CA ASP A 131 5.77 -0.09 -18.51
C ASP A 131 5.37 0.94 -17.42
N ASP A 132 4.40 0.60 -16.57
CA ASP A 132 3.81 1.45 -15.53
C ASP A 132 3.14 2.73 -16.06
N ARG A 133 2.70 2.74 -17.33
CA ARG A 133 1.98 3.89 -17.90
C ARG A 133 0.48 3.79 -17.62
N GLU A 134 -0.11 4.85 -17.09
CA GLU A 134 -1.57 4.95 -16.87
C GLU A 134 -2.30 4.90 -18.22
N ILE A 135 -3.08 3.84 -18.46
CA ILE A 135 -3.89 3.65 -19.67
C ILE A 135 -5.39 3.82 -19.40
N VAL A 136 -5.81 3.71 -18.15
CA VAL A 136 -7.20 3.95 -17.72
C VAL A 136 -7.20 4.67 -16.39
N ARG A 137 -8.01 5.74 -16.31
CA ARG A 137 -8.42 6.37 -15.05
C ARG A 137 -9.92 6.60 -15.07
N GLN A 138 -10.62 6.09 -14.06
CA GLN A 138 -12.07 6.20 -13.95
C GLN A 138 -12.50 6.41 -12.49
N ASP A 139 -13.13 7.54 -12.23
CA ASP A 139 -13.77 7.81 -10.94
C ASP A 139 -14.95 6.87 -10.70
N GLY A 140 -15.12 6.50 -9.44
CA GLY A 140 -16.06 5.48 -9.01
C GLY A 140 -16.80 5.83 -7.72
N TYR A 141 -18.09 5.50 -7.69
CA TYR A 141 -18.96 5.70 -6.54
C TYR A 141 -19.46 4.36 -6.00
N VAL A 142 -19.60 4.27 -4.67
CA VAL A 142 -20.17 3.08 -4.04
C VAL A 142 -21.63 2.96 -4.45
N VAL A 143 -22.02 1.76 -4.88
CA VAL A 143 -23.41 1.43 -5.19
C VAL A 143 -23.88 0.26 -4.35
N LYS A 144 -25.17 0.22 -4.05
CA LYS A 144 -25.81 -0.98 -3.51
C LYS A 144 -26.12 -1.94 -4.64
N ASN A 145 -26.21 -3.22 -4.27
CA ASN A 145 -26.62 -4.26 -5.18
C ASN A 145 -28.14 -4.26 -5.39
#